data_AF-A0A376MJV2-F1
#
_entry.id   AF-A0A376MJV2-F1
#
_cell.length_a   1.000
_cell.length_b   1.000
_cell.length_c   1.000
_cell.angle_alpha   90.00
_cell.angle_beta   90.00
_cell.angle_gamma   90.00
#
_symmetry.space_group_name_H-M   'P 1'
#
loop_
_entity.id
_entity.type
_entity.pdbx_description
1 polymer ?
#
loop_
_entity_poly.entity_id
_entity_poly.type
_entity_poly.pdbx_seq_one_letter_code
_entity_poly.pdbx_strand_id
1 'polypeptide(L)' 'MSRLGPKAFEQCAGFLRINHGDNPLDASTVSPEAYPVVERILAATQQA' A
#
# COMPACT_ATOMS: atom_id res chain seq x y z
N MET A 1 12.18 -6.72 20.73
CA MET A 1 12.32 -6.94 19.28
C MET A 1 10.93 -7.09 18.68
N SER A 2 10.60 -6.28 17.68
CA SER A 2 9.36 -6.47 16.92
C SER A 2 9.42 -7.83 16.21
N ARG A 3 8.39 -8.66 16.37
CA ARG A 3 8.33 -10.01 15.76
C ARG A 3 8.19 -9.97 14.24
N LEU A 4 7.90 -8.79 13.68
CA LEU A 4 7.82 -8.56 12.25
C LEU A 4 9.06 -7.78 11.79
N GLY A 5 9.95 -8.47 11.10
CA GLY A 5 11.13 -7.86 10.48
C GLY A 5 10.80 -7.22 9.12
N PRO A 6 11.69 -6.35 8.59
CA PRO A 6 11.47 -5.64 7.34
C PRO A 6 11.16 -6.57 6.15
N LYS A 7 11.86 -7.70 6.04
CA LYS A 7 11.59 -8.69 4.98
C LYS A 7 10.28 -9.44 5.14
N ALA A 8 9.87 -9.73 6.37
CA ALA A 8 8.56 -10.33 6.61
C ALA A 8 7.43 -9.34 6.25
N PHE A 9 7.63 -8.05 6.53
CA PHE A 9 6.67 -7.01 6.12
C PHE A 9 6.56 -6.92 4.60
N GLU A 10 7.69 -6.78 3.88
CA GLU A 10 7.72 -6.69 2.41
C GLU A 10 7.00 -7.87 1.74
N GLN A 11 7.20 -9.09 2.24
CA GLN A 11 6.57 -10.29 1.69
C GLN A 11 5.08 -10.41 2.01
N CYS A 12 4.62 -9.84 3.13
CA CYS A 12 3.24 -10.04 3.60
C CYS A 12 2.32 -8.84 3.37
N ALA A 13 2.86 -7.63 3.21
CA ALA A 13 2.07 -6.40 3.23
C ALA A 13 0.98 -6.35 2.15
N GLY A 14 1.24 -6.85 0.93
CA GLY A 14 0.24 -6.90 -0.14
C GLY A 14 -0.89 -7.93 0.05
N PHE A 15 -0.79 -8.82 1.05
CA PHE A 15 -1.79 -9.84 1.35
C PHE A 15 -2.68 -9.49 2.53
N LEU A 16 -2.23 -8.57 3.38
CA LEU A 16 -2.98 -8.10 4.54
C LEU A 16 -3.80 -6.87 4.16
N ARG A 17 -5.00 -6.77 4.72
CA ARG A 17 -5.94 -5.68 4.44
C ARG A 17 -6.32 -4.97 5.72
N ILE A 18 -6.28 -3.64 5.69
CA ILE A 18 -6.73 -2.78 6.77
C ILE A 18 -8.00 -2.07 6.31
N ASN A 19 -9.14 -2.61 6.71
CA ASN A 19 -10.43 -1.97 6.44
C ASN A 19 -10.57 -0.73 7.33
N HIS A 20 -11.05 0.38 6.75
CA HIS A 20 -11.18 1.68 7.43
C HIS A 20 -9.86 2.25 7.96
N GLY A 21 -8.73 1.94 7.32
CA GLY A 21 -7.44 2.59 7.60
C GLY A 21 -7.38 4.02 7.05
N ASP A 22 -6.40 4.79 7.51
CA ASP A 22 -6.20 6.18 7.09
C ASP A 22 -5.82 6.28 5.60
N ASN A 23 -5.07 5.30 5.10
CA ASN A 23 -4.74 5.20 3.69
C ASN A 23 -5.71 4.23 2.99
N PRO A 24 -6.51 4.68 2.00
CA PRO A 24 -7.45 3.82 1.29
C PRO A 24 -6.78 2.66 0.53
N LEU A 25 -5.49 2.79 0.18
CA LEU A 25 -4.75 1.71 -0.50
C LEU A 25 -4.51 0.49 0.40
N ASP A 26 -4.53 0.65 1.73
CA ASP A 26 -4.33 -0.43 2.68
C ASP A 26 -5.50 -1.44 2.69
N ALA A 27 -6.66 -1.04 2.15
CA ALA A 27 -7.81 -1.93 1.95
C ALA A 27 -7.75 -2.69 0.61
N SER A 28 -6.75 -2.42 -0.23
CA SER A 28 -6.58 -3.00 -1.57
C SER A 28 -5.57 -4.16 -1.59
N THR A 29 -5.27 -4.69 -2.76
CA THR A 29 -4.17 -5.65 -2.97
C THR A 29 -2.90 -4.99 -3.50
N VAL A 30 -2.83 -3.65 -3.46
CA VAL A 30 -1.65 -2.91 -3.88
C VAL A 30 -0.59 -3.01 -2.79
N SER A 31 0.59 -3.49 -3.15
CA SER A 31 1.75 -3.52 -2.25
C SER A 31 2.19 -2.08 -1.91
N PRO A 32 2.59 -1.78 -0.65
CA PRO A 32 3.09 -0.45 -0.27
C PRO A 32 4.25 0.07 -1.13
N GLU A 33 5.07 -0.82 -1.69
CA GLU A 33 6.16 -0.44 -2.61
C GLU A 33 5.67 0.24 -3.89
N ALA A 34 4.40 0.03 -4.26
CA ALA A 34 3.78 0.59 -5.45
C ALA A 34 2.99 1.88 -5.18
N TYR A 35 2.86 2.35 -3.93
CA TYR A 35 2.12 3.57 -3.60
C TYR A 35 2.62 4.80 -4.37
N PRO A 36 3.95 5.03 -4.55
CA PRO A 36 4.44 6.13 -5.35
C PRO A 36 4.00 6.08 -6.83
N VAL A 37 3.75 4.89 -7.37
CA VAL A 37 3.23 4.72 -8.73
C VAL A 37 1.76 5.09 -8.79
N VAL A 38 0.97 4.66 -7.79
CA VAL A 38 -0.45 5.04 -7.69
C VAL A 38 -0.62 6.55 -7.58
N GLU A 39 0.20 7.22 -6.77
CA GLU A 39 0.20 8.69 -6.67
C GLU A 39 0.48 9.38 -8.00
N ARG A 40 1.46 8.87 -8.78
CA ARG A 40 1.76 9.40 -10.12
C ARG A 40 0.59 9.20 -11.08
N ILE A 41 -0.07 8.04 -11.02
CA ILE A 41 -1.27 7.76 -11.84
C ILE A 41 -2.38 8.74 -11.44
N LEU A 42 -2.67 8.91 -10.15
CA LEU A 42 -3.68 9.86 -9.68
C LEU A 42 -3.39 11.29 -10.13
N ALA A 43 -2.14 11.76 -10.00
CA ALA A 43 -1.75 13.08 -10.47
C ALA A 43 -1.91 13.25 -11.99
N ALA A 44 -1.68 12.19 -12.77
CA ALA A 44 -1.84 12.20 -14.22
C ALA A 44 -3.31 12.09 -14.67
N THR A 45 -4.16 11.41 -13.90
CA THR A 45 -5.57 11.16 -14.26
C THR A 45 -6.57 12.12 -13.63
N GLN A 46 -6.19 12.92 -12.63
CA GLN A 46 -7.00 14.01 -12.07
C GLN A 46 -7.16 15.23 -13.01
N GLN A 47 -6.71 15.12 -14.27
CA GLN A 47 -7.11 15.99 -15.38
C GLN A 47 -8.30 15.36 -16.13
N ALA A 48 -9.48 15.38 -15.53
CA ALA A 48 -10.77 15.18 -16.20
C ALA A 48 -11.91 15.77 -15.36
#